data_AF-A0A6P0XAB6-F1
#
_entry.id   AF-A0A6P0XAB6-F1
#
_cell.length_a   1.000
_cell.length_b   1.000
_cell.length_c   1.000
_cell.angle_alpha   90.00
_cell.angle_beta   90.00
_cell.angle_gamma   90.00
#
_symmetry.space_group_name_H-M   'P 1'
#
loop_
_entity.id
_entity.type
_entity.pdbx_description
1 polymer ?
#
loop_
_entity_poly.entity_id
_entity_poly.type
_entity_poly.pdbx_seq_one_letter_code
_entity_poly.pdbx_strand_id
1 'polypeptide(L)' 'LNDADLNDAYLRGADLSGADLRNAKVNGAWFGGSVGISSDVKRDLISRGAFFEDSLGDRDRSSVPSIR' A
#
# COMPACT_ATOMS: atom_id res chain seq x y z
N LEU A 1 7.09 -11.45 -12.69
CA LEU A 1 7.46 -11.02 -11.32
C LEU A 1 6.37 -11.47 -10.35
N ASN A 2 6.07 -12.77 -10.28
CA ASN A 2 4.90 -13.26 -9.53
C ASN A 2 5.12 -13.35 -8.00
N ASP A 3 6.26 -12.87 -7.49
CA ASP A 3 6.62 -12.92 -6.07
C ASP A 3 7.55 -11.74 -5.72
N ALA A 4 7.15 -10.52 -6.10
CA ALA A 4 7.93 -9.34 -5.73
C ALA A 4 7.89 -9.18 -4.20
N ASP A 5 9.05 -9.18 -3.57
CA ASP A 5 9.20 -8.81 -2.17
C ASP A 5 9.32 -7.29 -2.08
N LEU A 6 8.24 -6.64 -1.66
CA LEU A 6 8.14 -5.19 -1.45
C LEU A 6 7.92 -4.88 0.02
N ASN A 7 8.21 -5.82 0.94
CA ASN A 7 8.06 -5.54 2.36
C ASN A 7 8.92 -4.32 2.74
N ASP A 8 8.33 -3.42 3.53
CA ASP A 8 8.94 -2.14 3.95
C ASP A 8 9.41 -1.23 2.81
N ALA A 9 8.98 -1.47 1.56
CA ALA A 9 9.39 -0.68 0.42
C ALA A 9 8.75 0.72 0.43
N TYR A 10 9.53 1.73 0.04
CA TYR A 10 9.04 3.10 -0.14
C TYR A 10 8.63 3.34 -1.60
N LEU A 11 7.33 3.25 -1.89
CA LEU A 11 6.71 3.41 -3.21
C LEU A 11 5.82 4.66 -3.28
N ARG A 12 6.14 5.67 -2.46
CA ARG A 12 5.38 6.92 -2.41
C ARG A 12 5.50 7.66 -3.75
N GLY A 13 4.36 8.02 -4.35
CA GLY A 13 4.32 8.70 -5.65
C GLY A 13 4.73 7.82 -6.85
N ALA A 14 4.88 6.51 -6.67
CA ALA A 14 5.22 5.61 -7.76
C ALA A 14 4.07 5.45 -8.76
N ASP A 15 4.40 5.35 -10.05
CA ASP A 15 3.47 4.91 -11.07
C ASP A 15 3.44 3.39 -11.09
N LEU A 16 2.30 2.82 -10.71
CA LEU A 16 2.03 1.39 -10.63
C LEU A 16 1.04 0.94 -11.71
N SER A 17 0.87 1.76 -12.75
CA SER A 17 0.01 1.44 -13.90
C SER A 17 0.45 0.12 -14.56
N GLY A 18 -0.44 -0.88 -14.56
CA GLY A 18 -0.16 -2.19 -15.13
C GLY A 18 0.74 -3.09 -14.27
N ALA A 19 1.09 -2.68 -13.04
CA ALA A 19 1.81 -3.53 -12.11
C ALA A 19 0.91 -4.67 -11.60
N ASP A 20 1.41 -5.91 -11.67
CA ASP A 20 0.73 -7.06 -11.08
C ASP A 20 1.16 -7.25 -9.62
N LEU A 21 0.34 -6.74 -8.70
CA LEU A 21 0.59 -6.80 -7.25
C LEU A 21 -0.19 -7.91 -6.54
N ARG A 22 -0.84 -8.83 -7.27
CA ARG A 22 -1.73 -9.84 -6.69
C ARG A 22 -1.02 -10.77 -5.71
N ASN A 23 0.23 -11.12 -6.01
CA ASN A 23 1.06 -12.04 -5.21
C ASN A 23 2.26 -11.35 -4.55
N ALA A 24 2.36 -10.03 -4.64
CA ALA A 24 3.46 -9.29 -4.03
C ALA A 24 3.35 -9.29 -2.50
N LYS A 25 4.50 -9.41 -1.82
CA LYS A 25 4.60 -9.20 -0.37
C LYS A 25 4.74 -7.71 -0.11
N VAL A 26 3.82 -7.14 0.64
CA VAL A 26 3.68 -5.67 0.81
C VAL A 26 3.53 -5.27 2.27
N ASN A 27 3.90 -6.15 3.19
CA ASN A 27 3.80 -5.87 4.61
C ASN A 27 4.73 -4.69 4.94
N GLY A 28 4.19 -3.63 5.53
CA GLY A 28 4.96 -2.44 5.87
C GLY A 28 5.28 -1.52 4.68
N ALA A 29 4.86 -1.85 3.46
CA ALA A 29 5.17 -1.08 2.27
C ALA A 29 4.37 0.24 2.20
N TRP A 30 5.02 1.31 1.74
CA TRP A 30 4.46 2.66 1.69
C TRP A 30 4.06 3.05 0.27
N PHE A 31 2.76 3.11 -0.01
CA PHE A 31 2.18 3.43 -1.32
C PHE A 31 1.52 4.81 -1.39
N GLY A 32 1.83 5.71 -0.45
CA GLY A 32 1.24 7.06 -0.38
C GLY A 32 1.35 7.81 -1.72
N GLY A 33 0.26 8.34 -2.24
CA GLY A 33 0.27 9.07 -3.52
C GLY A 33 0.68 8.26 -4.74
N SER A 34 0.78 6.93 -4.66
CA SER A 34 0.97 6.08 -5.84
C SER A 34 -0.24 6.21 -6.80
N VAL A 35 0.05 6.13 -8.09
CA VAL A 35 -0.96 6.24 -9.16
C VAL A 35 -1.04 4.93 -9.95
N GLY A 36 -2.13 4.73 -10.69
CA GLY A 36 -2.25 3.59 -11.61
C GLY A 36 -2.80 2.29 -11.01
N ILE A 37 -3.16 2.27 -9.73
CA ILE A 37 -3.88 1.14 -9.10
C ILE A 37 -5.34 1.50 -8.80
N SER A 38 -6.23 0.52 -8.90
CA SER A 38 -7.65 0.71 -8.57
C SER A 38 -7.87 0.78 -7.06
N SER A 39 -9.04 1.29 -6.65
CA SER A 39 -9.46 1.31 -5.25
C SER A 39 -9.55 -0.09 -4.63
N ASP A 40 -9.90 -1.10 -5.42
CA ASP A 40 -9.94 -2.50 -4.97
C ASP A 40 -8.55 -3.04 -4.68
N VAL A 41 -7.57 -2.78 -5.56
CA VAL A 41 -6.17 -3.12 -5.32
C VAL A 41 -5.64 -2.36 -4.10
N LYS A 42 -5.97 -1.08 -3.95
CA LYS A 42 -5.60 -0.28 -2.77
C LYS A 42 -6.14 -0.92 -1.47
N ARG A 43 -7.41 -1.33 -1.43
CA ARG A 43 -8.01 -1.99 -0.26
C ARG A 43 -7.35 -3.33 0.07
N ASP A 44 -7.07 -4.12 -0.96
CA ASP A 44 -6.40 -5.40 -0.85
C ASP A 44 -4.93 -5.25 -0.38
N LEU A 45 -4.21 -4.23 -0.83
CA LEU A 45 -2.88 -3.92 -0.33
C LEU A 45 -2.92 -3.51 1.16
N ILE A 46 -3.89 -2.66 1.53
CA ILE A 46 -4.08 -2.24 2.93
C ILE A 46 -4.39 -3.44 3.83
N SER A 47 -5.28 -4.35 3.41
CA SER A 47 -5.59 -5.56 4.20
C SER A 47 -4.38 -6.49 4.36
N ARG A 48 -3.42 -6.44 3.43
CA ARG A 48 -2.14 -7.15 3.48
C ARG A 48 -1.05 -6.42 4.30
N GLY A 49 -1.34 -5.25 4.87
CA GLY A 49 -0.43 -4.50 5.73
C GLY A 49 0.33 -3.36 5.05
N ALA A 50 -0.13 -2.91 3.88
CA ALA A 50 0.43 -1.74 3.21
C ALA A 50 -0.10 -0.41 3.79
N PHE A 51 0.74 0.62 3.75
CA PHE A 51 0.43 1.97 4.21
C PHE A 51 0.13 2.91 3.05
N PHE A 52 -0.99 3.63 3.13
CA PHE A 52 -1.37 4.69 2.19
C PHE A 52 -1.58 6.01 2.93
N GLU A 53 -0.92 7.07 2.47
CA GLU A 53 -1.02 8.43 3.03
C GLU A 53 -2.44 9.02 2.90
N ASP A 54 -3.16 8.63 1.85
CA ASP A 54 -4.52 9.09 1.56
C ASP A 54 -5.62 8.34 2.34
N SER A 55 -5.25 7.30 3.11
CA SER A 55 -6.19 6.67 4.05
C SER A 55 -6.55 7.55 5.27
N LEU A 56 -5.94 8.74 5.37
CA LEU A 56 -6.24 9.77 6.35
C LEU A 56 -7.60 10.48 6.15
N GLY A 57 -8.32 10.18 5.05
CA GLY A 57 -9.66 10.73 4.79
C GLY A 57 -10.83 9.96 5.41
N ASP A 58 -10.66 8.67 5.72
CA ASP A 58 -11.83 7.78 5.96
C ASP A 58 -11.68 6.82 7.16
N ARG A 59 -10.56 6.88 7.89
CA ARG A 59 -10.36 6.09 9.11
C ARG A 59 -9.97 6.99 10.25
N ASP A 60 -10.91 7.08 11.18
CA ASP A 60 -10.72 7.36 12.59
C ASP A 60 -9.23 7.43 13.00
N ARG A 61 -8.83 8.59 13.53
CA ARG A 61 -7.46 8.93 13.95
C ARG A 61 -6.92 8.05 15.09
N SER A 62 -7.56 6.92 15.38
CA SER A 62 -7.27 6.00 16.48
C SER A 62 -6.41 4.79 16.09
N SER A 63 -6.24 4.49 14.80
CA SER A 63 -5.56 3.25 14.34
C SER A 63 -4.23 3.48 13.61
N VAL A 64 -3.55 4.61 13.82
CA VAL A 64 -2.11 4.64 13.51
C VAL A 64 -1.43 3.59 14.40
N PRO A 65 -0.66 2.63 13.85
CA PRO A 65 0.12 1.75 14.68
C PRO A 65 1.13 2.63 15.41
N SER A 66 1.03 2.68 16.74
CA SER A 66 2.04 3.30 17.58
C SER A 66 3.35 2.59 17.32
N ILE A 67 4.18 3.16 16.46
CA ILE A 67 5.61 2.85 16.41
C ILE A 67 6.15 3.20 17.79
N ARG A 68 6.49 2.16 18.55
CA ARG A 68 7.21 2.26 19.81
C ARG A 68 8.69 1.99 19.56
#